data_AF-A0AAV8Q333-F1
#
_entry.id   AF-A0AAV8Q333-F1
#
_cell.length_a   1.000
_cell.length_b   1.000
_cell.length_c   1.000
_cell.angle_alpha   90.00
_cell.angle_beta   90.00
_cell.angle_gamma   90.00
#
_symmetry.space_group_name_H-M   'P 1'
#
loop_
_entity.id
_entity.type
_entity.pdbx_description
1 polymer ?
#
loop_
_entity_poly.entity_id
_entity_poly.type
_entity_poly.pdbx_seq_one_letter_code
_entity_poly.pdbx_strand_id
1 'polypeptide(L)' 'MGAALLSAACVMGASSPVLALVDERMSTEGTGLSLGVSNNLLGWILVGVFALIWALFFVYTSTLEEDEDSGLSL' A
#
# COMPACT_ATOMS: atom_id res chain seq x y z
N MET A 1 -12.08 -3.56 46.25
CA MET A 1 -12.34 -3.45 44.79
C MET A 1 -11.11 -3.07 43.97
N GLY A 2 -10.33 -2.04 44.33
CA GLY A 2 -9.25 -1.52 43.46
C GLY A 2 -8.07 -2.46 43.18
N ALA A 3 -7.62 -3.25 44.16
CA ALA A 3 -6.51 -4.19 43.97
C ALA A 3 -6.84 -5.36 43.02
N ALA A 4 -8.07 -5.86 43.05
CA ALA A 4 -8.54 -6.93 42.17
C ALA A 4 -8.61 -6.45 40.71
N LEU A 5 -9.08 -5.22 40.48
CA LEU A 5 -9.13 -4.59 39.15
C LEU A 5 -7.73 -4.38 38.56
N LEU A 6 -6.76 -3.96 39.39
CA LEU A 6 -5.36 -3.82 38.97
C LEU A 6 -4.74 -5.19 38.61
N SER A 7 -5.05 -6.24 39.37
CA SER A 7 -4.57 -7.60 39.06
C SER A 7 -5.19 -8.18 37.78
N ALA A 8 -6.47 -7.90 37.51
CA ALA A 8 -7.13 -8.34 36.29
C ALA A 8 -6.58 -7.60 35.06
N ALA A 9 -6.30 -6.29 35.19
CA ALA A 9 -5.70 -5.49 34.14
C ALA A 9 -4.27 -5.95 33.81
N CYS A 10 -3.47 -6.33 34.82
CA CYS A 10 -2.12 -6.84 34.56
C CYS A 10 -2.12 -8.24 33.94
N VAL A 11 -3.06 -9.12 34.30
CA VAL A 11 -3.22 -10.44 33.67
C VAL A 11 -3.68 -10.31 32.21
N MET A 12 -4.62 -9.41 31.89
CA MET A 12 -5.02 -9.16 30.50
C MET A 12 -3.95 -8.43 29.69
N GLY A 13 -3.10 -7.61 30.34
CA GLY A 13 -1.94 -6.99 29.69
C GLY A 13 -0.76 -7.94 29.48
N ALA A 14 -0.62 -8.97 30.33
CA ALA A 14 0.41 -10.00 30.24
C ALA A 14 -0.02 -11.23 29.44
N SER A 15 -1.31 -11.40 29.16
CA SER A 15 -1.82 -12.41 28.23
C SER A 15 -1.46 -11.99 26.81
N SER A 16 -0.21 -12.20 26.41
CA SER A 16 0.13 -12.26 24.98
C SER A 16 -0.58 -13.48 24.42
N PRO A 17 -1.56 -13.32 23.52
CA PRO A 17 -2.20 -14.47 22.92
C PRO A 17 -1.12 -15.24 22.17
N VAL A 18 -0.85 -16.49 22.58
CA VAL A 18 -0.03 -17.40 21.78
C VAL A 18 -0.92 -17.85 20.64
N LEU A 19 -0.83 -17.08 19.55
CA LEU A 19 -1.39 -17.45 18.26
C LEU A 19 -0.61 -18.69 17.82
N ALA A 20 -1.23 -19.87 17.88
CA ALA A 20 -0.69 -21.11 17.33
C ALA A 20 -0.74 -21.10 15.79
N LEU A 21 -0.26 -20.00 15.20
CA LEU A 21 -0.08 -19.89 13.76
C LEU A 21 1.13 -20.75 13.41
N VAL A 22 0.90 -21.75 12.57
CA VAL A 22 1.96 -22.65 12.09
C VAL A 22 3.00 -21.87 11.29
N ASP A 23 2.56 -20.83 10.58
CA ASP A 23 3.41 -19.95 9.75
C ASP A 23 2.97 -18.48 9.85
N GLU A 24 3.93 -17.59 9.61
CA GLU A 24 3.68 -16.16 9.40
C GLU A 24 3.22 -15.92 7.95
N ARG A 25 2.14 -15.17 7.78
CA ARG A 25 1.59 -14.81 6.47
C ARG A 25 1.16 -13.36 6.46
N MET A 26 1.29 -12.69 5.30
CA MET A 26 0.93 -11.27 5.19
C MET A 26 -0.54 -10.97 5.50
N SER A 27 -1.45 -11.94 5.35
CA SER A 27 -2.86 -11.88 5.80
C SER A 27 -3.64 -10.62 5.37
N THR A 28 -3.31 -10.04 4.21
CA THR A 28 -3.95 -8.80 3.73
C THR A 28 -5.13 -9.03 2.78
N GLU A 29 -5.46 -10.30 2.50
CA GLU A 29 -6.67 -10.68 1.77
C GLU A 29 -7.94 -10.30 2.56
N GLY A 30 -8.97 -9.79 1.86
CA GLY A 30 -10.23 -9.39 2.50
C GLY A 30 -10.18 -8.13 3.37
N THR A 31 -9.01 -7.50 3.54
CA THR A 31 -8.84 -6.27 4.36
C THR A 31 -9.30 -4.99 3.67
N GLY A 32 -9.54 -5.03 2.36
CA GLY A 32 -9.98 -3.86 1.58
C GLY A 32 -8.88 -2.81 1.32
N LEU A 33 -7.60 -3.17 1.46
CA LEU A 33 -6.48 -2.28 1.15
C LEU A 33 -6.54 -1.79 -0.30
N SER A 34 -6.50 -0.48 -0.49
CA SER A 34 -6.57 0.15 -1.81
C SER A 34 -5.39 -0.30 -2.68
N LEU A 35 -5.72 -0.77 -3.89
CA LEU A 35 -4.74 -1.31 -4.87
C LEU A 35 -3.86 -2.45 -4.32
N GLY A 36 -4.24 -3.08 -3.19
CA GLY A 36 -3.43 -4.13 -2.54
C GLY A 36 -2.17 -3.63 -1.84
N VAL A 37 -2.07 -2.34 -1.50
CA VAL A 37 -0.87 -1.75 -0.87
C VAL A 37 -0.82 -2.08 0.62
N SER A 38 -0.13 -3.16 0.98
CA SER A 38 0.08 -3.59 2.37
C SER A 38 1.35 -3.02 3.03
N ASN A 39 2.20 -2.36 2.25
CA ASN A 39 3.46 -1.75 2.69
C ASN A 39 3.69 -0.44 1.93
N ASN A 40 4.19 0.58 2.60
CA ASN A 40 4.50 1.88 1.98
C ASN A 40 5.42 1.76 0.76
N LEU A 41 6.36 0.82 0.77
CA LEU A 41 7.25 0.57 -0.37
C LEU A 41 6.47 0.17 -1.63
N LEU A 42 5.38 -0.60 -1.50
CA LEU A 42 4.53 -0.97 -2.65
C LEU A 42 3.90 0.29 -3.28
N GLY A 43 3.46 1.25 -2.47
CA GLY A 43 2.95 2.52 -2.98
C GLY A 43 4.01 3.32 -3.74
N TRP A 44 5.24 3.37 -3.21
CA TRP A 44 6.36 4.01 -3.88
C TRP A 44 6.79 3.30 -5.17
N ILE A 45 6.67 1.97 -5.25
CA ILE A 45 6.90 1.22 -6.48
C ILE A 45 5.84 1.59 -7.52
N LEU A 46 4.55 1.63 -7.13
CA LEU A 46 3.47 2.01 -8.04
C LEU A 46 3.68 3.43 -8.61
N VAL A 47 3.94 4.40 -7.74
CA VAL A 47 4.19 5.79 -8.15
C VAL A 47 5.49 5.91 -8.93
N GLY A 48 6.57 5.26 -8.48
CA GLY A 48 7.90 5.37 -9.06
C GLY A 48 7.99 4.78 -10.47
N VAL A 49 7.43 3.59 -10.69
CA VAL A 49 7.42 2.96 -12.02
C VAL A 49 6.50 3.72 -12.97
N PHE A 50 5.30 4.10 -12.52
CA PHE A 50 4.40 4.94 -13.32
C PHE A 50 5.08 6.25 -13.72
N ALA A 51 5.64 6.98 -12.75
CA ALA A 51 6.31 8.25 -12.99
C ALA A 51 7.55 8.11 -13.86
N LEU A 52 8.31 7.01 -13.73
CA LEU A 52 9.47 6.75 -14.58
C LEU A 52 9.05 6.59 -16.05
N ILE A 53 8.09 5.70 -16.32
CA ILE A 53 7.60 5.49 -17.70
C ILE A 53 6.92 6.77 -18.23
N TRP A 54 6.14 7.45 -17.39
CA TRP A 54 5.52 8.72 -17.74
C TRP A 54 6.56 9.80 -18.06
N ALA A 55 7.67 9.88 -17.31
CA ALA A 55 8.74 10.83 -17.59
C ALA A 55 9.45 10.52 -18.92
N LEU A 56 9.71 9.24 -19.21
CA LEU A 56 10.26 8.82 -20.50
C LEU A 56 9.30 9.17 -21.65
N PHE A 57 8.01 8.89 -21.47
CA PHE A 57 6.96 9.28 -22.40
C PHE A 57 6.92 10.79 -22.60
N PHE A 58 6.95 11.57 -21.52
CA PHE A 58 6.92 13.04 -21.56
C PHE A 58 8.13 13.62 -22.32
N VAL A 59 9.33 13.09 -22.07
CA VAL A 59 10.54 13.48 -22.81
C VAL A 59 10.39 13.12 -24.29
N TYR A 60 9.91 11.92 -24.61
CA TYR A 60 9.63 11.52 -26.00
C TYR A 60 8.63 12.47 -26.67
N THR A 61 7.48 12.73 -26.05
CA THR A 61 6.44 13.59 -26.62
C THR A 61 6.88 15.04 -26.75
N SER A 62 7.80 15.52 -25.91
CA SER A 62 8.36 16.86 -26.06
C SER A 62 9.16 17.08 -27.35
N THR A 63 9.50 15.99 -28.06
CA THR A 63 10.16 16.04 -29.38
C THR A 63 9.18 15.99 -30.55
N LEU A 64 7.89 15.78 -30.28
CA LEU A 64 6.85 15.77 -31.31
C LEU A 64 6.37 17.21 -31.55
N GLU A 65 6.49 17.66 -32.79
CA GLU A 65 5.89 18.93 -33.24
C GLU A 65 4.46 18.65 -33.71
N GLU A 66 3.49 18.84 -32.82
CA GLU A 66 2.06 18.68 -33.10
C GLU A 66 1.35 20.03 -33.01
N ASP A 67 0.45 20.28 -33.96
CA ASP A 67 -0.54 21.36 -33.97
C ASP A 67 -1.93 20.83 -33.57
N GLU A 68 -2.89 21.72 -33.33
CA GLU A 68 -4.25 21.41 -32.89
C GLU A 68 -5.00 20.44 -33.83
N ASP A 69 -4.61 20.37 -35.10
CA ASP A 69 -5.17 19.47 -36.12
C ASP A 69 -4.39 18.15 -36.32
N SER A 70 -3.40 17.83 -35.47
CA SER A 70 -2.50 16.67 -35.69
C SER A 70 -3.11 15.31 -35.32
N GLY A 71 -4.26 15.30 -34.64
CA GLY A 71 -4.97 14.08 -34.29
C GLY A 71 -5.54 13.33 -35.51
N LEU A 72 -5.76 12.02 -35.37
CA LEU A 72 -6.39 11.23 -36.44
C LEU A 72 -7.87 11.61 -36.61
N SER A 73 -8.19 12.28 -37.73
CA SER A 73 -9.55 12.72 -38.10
C SER A 73 -10.13 11.93 -39.28
N LEU A 74 -11.45 12.06 -39.52
CA LEU A 74 -12.20 11.44 -40.62
C LEU A 74 -12.56 12.46 -41.70
#